data_AF-A0A354WHN1-F1
#
_entry.id   AF-A0A354WHN1-F1
#
_cell.length_a   1.000
_cell.length_b   1.000
_cell.length_c   1.000
_cell.angle_alpha   90.00
_cell.angle_beta   90.00
_cell.angle_gamma   90.00
#
_symmetry.space_group_name_H-M   'P 1'
#
loop_
_entity.id
_entity.type
_entity.pdbx_description
1 polymer ?
#
loop_
_entity_poly.entity_id
_entity_poly.type
_entity_poly.pdbx_seq_one_letter_code
_entity_poly.pdbx_strand_id
1 'polypeptide(L)'
;MSKTATEKPSTIPITGKALLQKVKALGNLPRRETARLCGYSTPTKDNQSRANMTEFYDALLAAKGIALDPGGSKDGRGREASYRACVHKNGSLVIGANYTESMGLEAGDQFEIRLGSKHIHLIQVGEKSEEDILDED
;
A
#
# COMPACT_ATOMS: atom_id res chain seq x y z
N MET A 1 -12.38 0.15 -45.96
CA MET A 1 -13.06 1.11 -45.07
C MET A 1 -13.31 0.43 -43.72
N SER A 2 -12.38 0.56 -42.78
CA SER A 2 -12.47 -0.10 -41.47
C SER A 2 -12.93 0.94 -40.46
N LYS A 3 -14.21 0.88 -40.07
CA LYS A 3 -14.79 1.77 -39.06
C LYS A 3 -14.11 1.51 -37.72
N THR A 4 -13.18 2.36 -37.33
CA THR A 4 -12.66 2.45 -35.96
C THR A 4 -13.76 3.04 -35.09
N ALA A 5 -14.48 2.19 -34.37
CA ALA A 5 -15.37 2.63 -33.31
C ALA A 5 -14.50 3.17 -32.17
N THR A 6 -14.45 4.50 -32.06
CA THR A 6 -13.82 5.22 -30.95
C THR A 6 -14.63 4.98 -29.67
N GLU A 7 -14.44 3.83 -29.04
CA GLU A 7 -15.04 3.51 -27.75
C GLU A 7 -14.36 4.36 -26.67
N LYS A 8 -15.13 5.26 -26.05
CA LYS A 8 -14.62 6.14 -24.98
C LYS A 8 -14.14 5.29 -23.80
N PRO A 9 -13.01 5.65 -23.16
CA PRO A 9 -12.54 4.97 -21.96
C PRO A 9 -13.61 5.08 -20.87
N SER A 10 -14.05 3.92 -20.35
CA SER A 10 -14.95 3.87 -19.21
C SER A 10 -14.23 4.42 -17.98
N THR A 11 -14.85 5.33 -17.24
CA THR A 11 -14.33 5.80 -15.95
C THR A 11 -14.64 4.85 -14.80
N ILE A 12 -15.58 3.93 -14.99
CA ILE A 12 -16.03 2.97 -13.99
C ILE A 12 -15.46 1.58 -14.33
N PRO A 13 -14.74 0.92 -13.39
CA PRO A 13 -14.21 -0.43 -13.61
C PRO A 13 -15.35 -1.45 -13.69
N ILE A 14 -15.43 -2.17 -14.81
CA ILE A 14 -16.37 -3.28 -14.95
C ILE A 14 -15.79 -4.56 -14.33
N THR A 15 -16.59 -5.30 -13.57
CA THR A 15 -16.15 -6.49 -12.83
C THR A 15 -16.99 -7.73 -13.20
N GLY A 16 -16.53 -8.91 -12.78
CA GLY A 16 -17.27 -10.15 -12.91
C GLY A 16 -17.56 -10.58 -14.36
N LYS A 17 -18.76 -11.09 -14.62
CA LYS A 17 -19.15 -11.63 -15.94
C LYS A 17 -19.12 -10.57 -17.04
N ALA A 18 -19.44 -9.31 -16.71
CA ALA A 18 -19.40 -8.20 -17.66
C ALA A 18 -17.98 -7.91 -18.16
N LEU A 19 -16.98 -8.01 -17.26
CA LEU A 19 -15.57 -7.90 -17.62
C LEU A 19 -15.15 -8.98 -18.63
N LEU A 20 -15.53 -10.24 -18.37
CA LEU A 20 -15.20 -11.35 -19.26
C LEU A 20 -15.82 -11.21 -20.66
N GLN A 21 -17.05 -10.73 -20.74
CA GLN A 21 -17.72 -10.47 -22.03
C GLN A 21 -17.00 -9.35 -22.80
N LYS A 22 -16.71 -8.23 -22.15
CA LYS A 22 -16.04 -7.09 -22.80
C LYS A 22 -14.60 -7.44 -23.22
N VAL A 23 -13.87 -8.18 -22.39
CA VAL A 23 -12.51 -8.65 -22.72
C VAL A 23 -12.51 -9.63 -23.89
N LYS A 24 -13.53 -10.50 -24.00
CA LYS A 24 -13.70 -11.35 -25.19
C LYS A 24 -14.00 -10.54 -26.45
N ALA A 25 -14.85 -9.52 -26.36
CA ALA A 25 -15.16 -8.64 -27.49
C ALA A 25 -13.94 -7.81 -27.94
N LEU A 26 -13.11 -7.39 -26.99
CA LEU A 26 -11.90 -6.58 -27.20
C LEU A 26 -10.62 -7.41 -27.34
N GLY A 27 -10.73 -8.73 -27.56
CA GLY A 27 -9.58 -9.65 -27.65
C GLY A 27 -8.62 -9.38 -28.82
N ASN A 28 -9.03 -8.53 -29.78
CA ASN A 28 -8.19 -8.08 -30.89
C ASN A 28 -7.24 -6.92 -30.51
N LEU A 29 -7.44 -6.29 -29.34
CA LEU A 29 -6.64 -5.17 -28.87
C LEU A 29 -5.57 -5.63 -27.86
N PRO A 30 -4.46 -4.89 -27.72
CA PRO A 30 -3.48 -5.18 -26.68
C PRO A 30 -4.11 -5.04 -25.29
N ARG A 31 -3.74 -5.94 -24.38
CA ARG A 31 -4.31 -6.01 -23.01
C ARG A 31 -4.30 -4.66 -22.27
N ARG A 32 -3.32 -3.80 -22.55
CA ARG A 32 -3.18 -2.46 -21.96
C ARG A 32 -4.29 -1.50 -22.38
N GLU A 33 -4.74 -1.59 -23.64
CA GLU A 33 -5.88 -0.80 -24.14
C GLU A 33 -7.20 -1.39 -23.65
N THR A 34 -7.33 -2.72 -23.66
CA THR A 34 -8.48 -3.40 -23.07
C THR A 34 -8.70 -2.98 -21.61
N ALA A 35 -7.64 -2.92 -20.80
CA ALA A 35 -7.71 -2.47 -19.41
C ALA A 35 -8.25 -1.03 -19.29
N ARG A 36 -7.78 -0.10 -20.13
CA ARG A 36 -8.29 1.29 -20.18
C ARG A 36 -9.78 1.32 -20.56
N LEU A 37 -10.19 0.55 -21.57
CA LEU A 37 -11.58 0.46 -22.02
C LEU A 37 -12.50 -0.20 -20.98
N CYS A 38 -11.94 -1.04 -20.12
CA CYS A 38 -12.64 -1.70 -19.01
C CYS A 38 -12.64 -0.88 -17.71
N GLY A 39 -12.07 0.33 -17.71
CA GLY A 39 -12.08 1.24 -16.56
C GLY A 39 -10.96 1.02 -15.54
N TYR A 40 -9.95 0.22 -15.87
CA TYR A 40 -8.75 0.02 -15.06
C TYR A 40 -7.66 1.01 -15.48
N SER A 41 -7.94 2.30 -15.34
CA SER A 41 -6.96 3.35 -15.61
C SER A 41 -7.08 4.48 -14.62
N THR A 42 -5.93 4.96 -14.14
CA THR A 42 -5.84 6.11 -13.25
C THR A 42 -5.54 7.37 -14.08
N PRO A 43 -6.34 8.45 -13.94
CA PRO A 43 -6.00 9.73 -14.54
C PRO A 43 -4.75 10.30 -13.85
N THR A 44 -3.75 10.71 -14.64
CA THR A 44 -2.57 11.43 -14.14
C THR A 44 -2.70 12.93 -14.47
N LYS A 45 -2.04 13.79 -13.69
CA LYS A 45 -2.05 15.26 -13.88
C LYS A 45 -1.63 15.70 -15.30
N ASP A 46 -0.80 14.91 -15.98
CA ASP A 46 -0.31 15.17 -17.34
C ASP A 46 -1.27 14.71 -18.46
N ASN A 47 -2.54 14.47 -18.14
CA ASN A 47 -3.57 14.00 -19.09
C ASN A 47 -3.24 12.63 -19.75
N GLN A 48 -2.22 11.92 -19.25
CA GLN A 48 -1.88 10.57 -19.67
C GLN A 48 -2.60 9.55 -18.80
N SER A 49 -3.48 8.76 -19.41
CA SER A 49 -4.17 7.65 -18.72
C SER A 49 -3.24 6.44 -18.58
N ARG A 50 -2.77 6.18 -17.36
CA ARG A 50 -1.98 4.98 -17.04
C ARG A 50 -2.92 3.81 -16.76
N ALA A 51 -2.77 2.73 -17.52
CA ALA A 51 -3.53 1.50 -17.28
C ALA A 51 -3.02 0.81 -16.00
N ASN A 52 -3.93 0.45 -15.09
CA ASN A 52 -3.64 -0.35 -13.92
C ASN A 52 -3.78 -1.83 -14.27
N MET A 53 -2.68 -2.44 -14.71
CA MET A 53 -2.70 -3.84 -15.15
C MET A 53 -2.92 -4.81 -13.98
N THR A 54 -2.41 -4.51 -12.79
CA THR A 54 -2.56 -5.35 -11.60
C THR A 54 -4.04 -5.53 -11.26
N GLU A 55 -4.76 -4.42 -11.08
CA GLU A 55 -6.18 -4.44 -10.74
C GLU A 55 -7.05 -5.07 -11.84
N PHE A 56 -6.65 -4.90 -13.12
CA PHE A 56 -7.31 -5.58 -14.24
C PHE A 56 -7.13 -7.11 -14.19
N TYR A 57 -5.92 -7.59 -13.88
CA TYR A 57 -5.68 -9.02 -13.74
C TYR A 57 -6.39 -9.59 -12.52
N ASP A 58 -6.38 -8.87 -11.40
CA ASP A 58 -7.10 -9.29 -10.19
C ASP A 58 -8.59 -9.44 -10.47
N ALA A 59 -9.20 -8.47 -11.14
CA ALA A 59 -10.59 -8.54 -11.53
C ALA A 59 -10.90 -9.67 -12.52
N LEU A 60 -9.97 -10.00 -13.43
CA LEU A 60 -10.09 -11.15 -14.33
C LEU A 60 -10.03 -12.48 -13.60
N LEU A 61 -9.14 -12.61 -12.62
CA LEU A 61 -8.99 -13.80 -11.79
C LEU A 61 -10.21 -13.97 -10.89
N ALA A 62 -10.67 -12.89 -10.25
CA ALA A 62 -11.90 -12.86 -9.47
C ALA A 62 -13.14 -13.23 -10.33
N ALA A 63 -13.23 -12.70 -11.55
CA ALA A 63 -14.32 -13.03 -12.46
C ALA A 63 -14.31 -14.51 -12.91
N LYS A 64 -13.15 -15.16 -12.90
CA LYS A 64 -13.00 -16.60 -13.15
C LYS A 64 -13.28 -17.46 -11.91
N GLY A 65 -13.61 -16.85 -10.78
CA GLY A 65 -13.88 -17.56 -9.52
C GLY A 65 -12.63 -17.93 -8.74
N ILE A 66 -11.47 -17.36 -9.06
CA ILE A 66 -10.27 -17.49 -8.22
C ILE A 66 -10.42 -16.46 -7.12
N ALA A 67 -10.60 -16.93 -5.89
CA ALA A 67 -10.66 -16.09 -4.70
C ALA A 67 -9.28 -15.44 -4.51
N LEU A 68 -9.15 -14.19 -4.95
CA LEU A 68 -8.08 -13.31 -4.52
C LEU A 68 -8.58 -12.64 -3.26
N ASP A 69 -7.84 -12.81 -2.17
CA ASP A 69 -8.15 -12.15 -0.91
C ASP A 69 -8.15 -10.62 -1.12
N PRO A 70 -9.32 -9.95 -1.05
CA PRO A 70 -9.37 -8.49 -1.18
C PRO A 70 -8.77 -7.78 0.04
N GLY A 71 -8.38 -8.53 1.08
CA GLY A 71 -7.82 -8.05 2.35
C GLY A 71 -6.38 -7.52 2.28
N GLY A 72 -5.71 -7.62 1.13
CA GLY A 72 -4.50 -6.86 0.85
C GLY A 72 -4.83 -5.39 0.69
N SER A 73 -5.00 -4.69 1.81
CA SER A 73 -5.32 -3.26 1.89
C SER A 73 -4.64 -2.48 0.75
N LYS A 74 -5.47 -1.90 -0.14
CA LYS A 74 -5.02 -1.10 -1.30
C LYS A 74 -4.21 0.15 -0.91
N ASP A 75 -3.97 0.37 0.38
CA ASP A 75 -3.11 1.43 0.92
C ASP A 75 -1.67 1.01 1.27
N GLY A 76 -1.27 -0.24 0.99
CA GLY A 76 0.08 -0.75 1.29
C GLY A 76 1.18 -0.29 0.33
N ARG A 77 1.41 1.02 0.15
CA ARG A 77 2.71 1.54 -0.36
C ARG A 77 3.83 1.46 0.69
N GLY A 78 3.63 0.72 1.77
CA GLY A 78 4.59 0.50 2.83
C GLY A 78 5.25 -0.86 2.71
N ARG A 79 6.56 -0.91 2.96
CA ARG A 79 7.21 -2.16 3.36
C ARG A 79 6.67 -2.51 4.75
N GLU A 80 6.44 -3.80 5.00
CA GLU A 80 6.24 -4.29 6.36
C GLU A 80 7.40 -3.83 7.26
N ALA A 81 7.09 -3.50 8.51
CA ALA A 81 8.11 -3.12 9.47
C ALA A 81 9.06 -4.30 9.66
N SER A 82 10.32 -4.16 9.26
CA SER A 82 11.32 -5.23 9.38
C SER A 82 11.85 -5.41 10.80
N TYR A 83 11.36 -4.60 11.76
CA TYR A 83 11.84 -4.48 13.15
C TYR A 83 13.36 -4.38 13.27
N ARG A 84 14.00 -3.79 12.25
CA ARG A 84 15.45 -3.62 12.14
C ARG A 84 15.73 -2.22 11.62
N ALA A 85 16.54 -1.47 12.36
CA ALA A 85 17.08 -0.18 11.95
C ALA A 85 18.59 -0.27 11.79
N CYS A 86 19.14 0.38 10.77
CA CYS A 86 20.58 0.47 10.54
C CYS A 86 21.07 1.87 10.92
N VAL A 87 22.26 1.95 11.51
CA VAL A 87 22.92 3.23 11.76
C VAL A 87 23.29 3.87 10.42
N HIS A 88 22.88 5.13 10.24
CA HIS A 88 23.19 5.88 9.03
C HIS A 88 24.65 6.37 9.03
N LYS A 89 25.16 6.82 7.87
CA LYS A 89 26.55 7.29 7.72
C LYS A 89 26.92 8.47 8.63
N ASN A 90 25.93 9.24 9.07
CA ASN A 90 26.08 10.36 10.01
C ASN A 90 26.09 9.89 11.48
N GLY A 91 25.97 8.60 11.76
CA GLY A 91 25.91 8.04 13.11
C GLY A 91 24.53 8.08 13.78
N SER A 92 23.47 8.54 13.10
CA SER A 92 22.12 8.55 13.67
C SER A 92 21.40 7.22 13.49
N LEU A 93 20.63 6.81 14.51
CA LEU A 93 19.65 5.72 14.42
C LEU A 93 18.26 6.35 14.30
N VAL A 94 17.53 6.03 13.22
CA VAL A 94 16.20 6.60 12.96
C VAL A 94 15.14 5.52 13.17
N ILE A 95 14.12 5.85 13.95
CA ILE A 95 12.92 5.02 14.12
C ILE A 95 11.92 5.42 13.03
N GLY A 96 11.49 4.45 12.21
CA GLY A 96 10.51 4.69 11.16
C GLY A 96 9.10 4.91 11.69
N ALA A 97 8.28 5.64 10.92
CA ALA A 97 6.90 6.00 11.29
C ALA A 97 6.02 4.79 11.65
N ASN A 98 6.19 3.66 10.98
CA ASN A 98 5.42 2.44 11.29
C ASN A 98 5.55 2.01 12.76
N TYR A 99 6.71 2.22 13.40
CA TYR A 99 6.90 1.86 14.81
C TYR A 99 6.20 2.86 15.73
N THR A 100 6.37 4.16 15.45
CA THR A 100 5.76 5.23 16.26
C THR A 100 4.23 5.19 16.16
N GLU A 101 3.68 4.93 14.96
CA GLU A 101 2.24 4.73 14.75
C GLU A 101 1.72 3.48 15.47
N SER A 102 2.46 2.37 15.43
CA SER A 102 2.07 1.14 16.14
C SER A 102 2.10 1.30 17.66
N MET A 103 2.93 2.21 18.17
CA MET A 103 3.02 2.58 19.58
C MET A 103 2.06 3.72 19.95
N GLY A 104 1.36 4.33 18.99
CA GLY A 104 0.44 5.44 19.23
C GLY A 104 1.12 6.76 19.63
N LEU A 105 2.39 6.94 19.26
CA LEU A 105 3.17 8.13 19.61
C LEU A 105 2.78 9.33 18.75
N GLU A 106 2.77 10.51 19.38
CA GLU A 106 2.44 11.78 18.76
C GLU A 106 3.64 12.73 18.66
N ALA A 107 3.51 13.73 17.78
CA ALA A 107 4.54 14.75 17.64
C ALA A 107 4.63 15.60 18.91
N GLY A 108 5.72 15.46 19.66
CA GLY A 108 5.92 16.14 20.93
C GLY A 108 6.30 15.20 22.07
N ASP A 109 6.09 13.89 21.89
CA ASP A 109 6.51 12.88 22.84
C ASP A 109 8.04 12.88 23.01
N GLN A 110 8.46 12.76 24.27
CA GLN A 110 9.87 12.80 24.66
C GLN A 110 10.27 11.47 25.28
N PHE A 111 11.52 11.09 25.05
CA PHE A 111 12.10 9.88 25.59
C PHE A 111 13.40 10.19 26.32
N GLU A 112 13.54 9.65 27.53
CA GLU A 112 14.82 9.56 28.22
C GLU A 112 15.65 8.45 27.58
N ILE A 113 16.90 8.75 27.25
CA ILE A 113 17.83 7.78 26.66
C ILE A 113 18.75 7.25 27.76
N ARG A 114 18.60 5.97 28.10
CA ARG A 114 19.53 5.26 28.99
C ARG A 114 20.43 4.32 28.20
N LEU A 115 21.73 4.44 28.41
CA LEU A 115 22.75 3.64 27.74
C LEU A 115 23.08 2.42 28.60
N GLY A 116 22.80 1.22 28.09
CA GLY A 116 23.34 -0.02 28.60
C GLY A 116 24.62 -0.43 27.86
N SER A 117 25.27 -1.49 28.31
CA SER A 117 26.51 -2.00 27.70
C SER A 117 26.32 -2.56 26.28
N LYS A 118 25.11 -3.02 25.94
CA LYS A 118 24.76 -3.57 24.61
C LYS A 118 23.42 -3.10 24.05
N HIS A 119 22.67 -2.30 24.81
CA HIS A 119 21.31 -1.87 24.48
C HIS A 119 21.13 -0.39 24.78
N ILE A 120 20.28 0.27 24.01
CA ILE A 120 19.81 1.63 24.28
C ILE A 120 18.36 1.48 24.73
N HIS A 121 18.05 1.96 25.93
CA HIS A 121 16.69 2.03 26.44
C HIS A 121 16.14 3.42 26.17
N LEU A 122 14.96 3.46 25.53
CA LEU A 122 14.18 4.67 25.35
C LEU A 122 12.99 4.57 26.29
N ILE A 123 12.89 5.47 27.26
CA ILE A 123 11.83 5.50 28.27
C ILE A 123 10.98 6.74 28.01
N GLN A 124 9.68 6.57 27.75
CA GLN A 124 8.81 7.71 27.47
C GLN A 124 8.65 8.57 28.72
N VAL A 125 8.92 9.87 28.59
CA VAL A 125 8.80 10.81 29.69
C VAL A 125 7.34 11.24 29.79
N GLY A 126 6.68 10.89 30.90
CA GLY A 126 5.32 11.35 31.22
C GLY A 126 4.27 10.25 31.32
N GLU A 127 4.54 9.04 30.81
CA GLU A 127 3.76 7.86 31.15
C GLU A 127 4.40 7.18 32.36
N LYS A 128 3.72 7.21 33.51
CA LYS A 128 4.05 6.29 34.60
C LYS A 128 3.55 4.91 34.18
N SER A 129 4.43 4.06 33.66
CA SER A 129 4.15 2.63 33.59
C SER A 129 4.19 2.06 35.01
N GLU A 130 3.24 1.19 35.34
CA GLU A 130 3.14 0.52 36.65
C GLU A 130 4.35 -0.39 36.96
N GLU A 131 5.21 -0.66 35.97
CA GLU A 131 6.41 -1.50 36.10
C GLU A 131 7.60 -0.81 36.79
N ASP A 132 7.66 0.53 36.83
CA ASP A 132 8.75 1.27 37.50
C ASP A 132 8.61 1.31 39.04
N ILE A 133 7.55 0.73 39.61
CA ILE A 133 7.29 0.71 41.07
C ILE A 133 7.90 -0.54 41.75
N LEU A 134 8.35 -1.55 41.00
CA LEU A 134 8.71 -2.87 41.54
C LEU A 134 10.21 -3.12 41.76
N ASP A 135 11.09 -2.15 41.45
CA ASP A 135 12.55 -2.30 41.60
C ASP A 135 13.13 -1.53 42.82
N GLU A 136 12.30 -1.06 43.76
CA GLU A 136 12.74 -0.61 45.10
C GLU A 136 12.45 -1.69 46.17
N ASP A 137 13.35 -2.68 46.30
CA ASP A 137 13.53 -3.49 47.52
C ASP A 137 15.03 -3.80 47.75
#